data_AF-A0A843B107-F1
#
_entry.id   AF-A0A843B107-F1
#
_cell.length_a   1.000
_cell.length_b   1.000
_cell.length_c   1.000
_cell.angle_alpha   90.00
_cell.angle_beta   90.00
_cell.angle_gamma   90.00
#
_symmetry.space_group_name_H-M   'P 1'
#
loop_
_entity.id
_entity.type
_entity.pdbx_description
1 polymer ?
#
loop_
_entity_poly.entity_id
_entity_poly.type
_entity_poly.pdbx_seq_one_letter_code
_entity_poly.pdbx_strand_id
1 'polypeptide(L)' 'MRCFKCSAPAVTYIRYNGTHLCRSHLLEFVERRVKKEVRSQL' A
#
# COMPACT_ATOMS: atom_id res chain seq x y z
N MET A 1 -14.47 -0.31 -7.86
CA MET A 1 -13.05 -0.76 -7.89
C MET A 1 -12.70 -1.27 -6.50
N ARG A 2 -12.24 -2.52 -6.39
CA ARG A 2 -11.99 -3.18 -5.09
C ARG A 2 -10.51 -3.23 -4.78
N CYS A 3 -10.18 -3.28 -3.50
CA CYS A 3 -8.81 -3.51 -3.06
C CYS A 3 -8.29 -4.84 -3.65
N PHE A 4 -7.01 -4.87 -3.99
CA PHE A 4 -6.36 -6.06 -4.52
C PHE A 4 -6.22 -7.15 -3.44
N LYS A 5 -5.98 -6.74 -2.20
CA LYS A 5 -5.79 -7.65 -1.05
C LYS A 5 -7.08 -8.10 -0.37
N CYS A 6 -8.19 -7.38 -0.57
CA CYS A 6 -9.47 -7.70 0.05
C CYS A 6 -10.63 -7.10 -0.74
N SER A 7 -11.86 -7.45 -0.42
CA SER A 7 -13.03 -6.97 -1.18
C SER A 7 -13.48 -5.55 -0.84
N ALA A 8 -12.79 -4.84 0.07
CA ALA A 8 -13.16 -3.49 0.48
C ALA A 8 -13.02 -2.47 -0.66
N PRO A 9 -13.78 -1.35 -0.63
CA PRO A 9 -13.63 -0.27 -1.59
C PRO A 9 -12.19 0.27 -1.62
N ALA A 10 -11.61 0.35 -2.81
CA ALA A 10 -10.30 0.94 -2.97
C ALA A 10 -10.37 2.47 -2.86
N VAL A 11 -9.41 3.06 -2.16
CA VAL A 11 -9.28 4.52 -1.98
C VAL A 11 -8.18 5.11 -2.85
N THR A 12 -7.26 4.27 -3.35
CA THR A 12 -6.18 4.71 -4.24
C THR A 12 -5.79 3.64 -5.26
N TYR A 13 -5.04 4.07 -6.27
CA TYR A 13 -4.40 3.24 -7.28
C TYR A 13 -2.89 3.47 -7.23
N ILE A 14 -2.14 2.42 -6.88
CA ILE A 14 -0.68 2.43 -6.85
C ILE A 14 -0.16 2.17 -8.26
N ARG A 15 0.23 3.24 -8.97
CA ARG A 15 0.75 3.14 -10.35
C ARG A 15 2.00 2.28 -10.47
N TYR A 16 2.83 2.24 -9.42
CA TYR A 16 4.09 1.49 -9.41
C TYR A 16 3.91 0.00 -9.70
N ASN A 17 2.82 -0.61 -9.22
CA ASN A 17 2.57 -2.05 -9.35
C ASN A 17 1.16 -2.38 -9.87
N GLY A 18 0.40 -1.38 -10.31
CA GLY A 18 -0.94 -1.56 -10.85
C GLY A 18 -1.99 -2.03 -9.85
N THR A 19 -1.82 -1.79 -8.55
CA THR A 19 -2.76 -2.29 -7.52
C THR A 19 -3.68 -1.20 -6.96
N HIS A 20 -4.96 -1.54 -6.82
CA HIS A 20 -5.92 -0.74 -6.05
C HIS A 20 -5.87 -1.15 -4.58
N LEU A 21 -5.82 -0.21 -3.65
CA LEU A 21 -5.76 -0.51 -2.22
C LEU A 21 -6.85 0.26 -1.44
N CYS A 22 -7.45 -0.41 -0.45
CA CYS A 22 -8.26 0.26 0.56
C CYS A 22 -7.37 0.95 1.61
N ARG A 23 -7.98 1.76 2.48
CA ARG A 23 -7.26 2.56 3.49
C ARG A 23 -6.30 1.75 4.36
N SER A 24 -6.74 0.60 4.90
CA SER A 24 -5.93 -0.24 5.78
C SER A 24 -4.71 -0.80 5.06
N HIS A 25 -4.92 -1.39 3.88
CA HIS A 25 -3.84 -1.97 3.09
C HIS A 25 -2.89 -0.93 2.48
N LEU A 26 -3.37 0.29 2.24
CA LEU A 26 -2.51 1.41 1.87
C LEU A 26 -1.56 1.79 3.01
N LEU A 27 -2.09 1.95 4.23
CA LEU A 27 -1.26 2.28 5.41
C LEU A 27 -0.20 1.21 5.67
N GLU A 28 -0.60 -0.06 5.64
CA GLU A 28 0.31 -1.20 5.82
C GLU A 28 1.38 -1.29 4.70
N PHE A 29 1.03 -0.88 3.48
CA PHE A 29 1.98 -0.80 2.37
C PHE A 29 3.01 0.32 2.58
N VAL A 30 2.55 1.51 2.96
CA VAL A 30 3.43 2.66 3.21
C VAL A 30 4.35 2.41 4.40
N GLU A 31 3.81 1.93 5.53
CA GLU A 31 4.59 1.66 6.73
C GLU A 31 5.76 0.70 6.47
N ARG A 32 5.51 -0.42 5.78
CA ARG A 32 6.57 -1.39 5.46
C ARG A 32 7.67 -0.77 4.61
N ARG A 33 7.29 0.08 3.66
CA ARG A 33 8.25 0.73 2.76
C ARG A 33 9.09 1.74 3.52
N VAL A 34 8.47 2.62 4.30
CA VAL A 34 9.18 3.59 5.15
C VAL A 34 10.13 2.87 6.11
N LYS A 35 9.67 1.83 6.82
CA LYS A 35 10.53 1.06 7.73
C LYS A 35 11.74 0.45 7.02
N LYS A 36 11.55 -0.06 5.79
CA LYS A 36 12.64 -0.61 4.97
C LYS A 36 13.64 0.47 4.55
N GLU A 37 13.16 1.60 4.03
CA GLU A 37 14.02 2.70 3.60
C GLU A 37 14.82 3.27 4.77
N VAL A 38 14.17 3.55 5.91
CA VAL A 38 14.85 4.04 7.12
C VAL A 38 15.93 3.07 7.60
N ARG A 39 15.64 1.75 7.63
CA ARG A 39 16.65 0.74 8.00
C ARG A 39 17.84 0.70 7.04
N SER A 40 17.64 1.03 5.76
CA SER A 40 18.74 1.04 4.78
C SER A 40 19.67 2.26 4.89
N GLN A 41 19.24 3.29 5.62
CA GLN A 41 20.02 4.52 5.84
C GLN A 41 20.76 4.54 7.19
N LEU A 42 20.64 3.47 7.98
CA LEU A 42 21.42 3.22 9.19
C LEU A 42 22.61 2.32 8.86
#